data_AF-A0A9D2PGY0-F1
#
_entry.id   AF-A0A9D2PGY0-F1
#
_cell.length_a   1.000
_cell.length_b   1.000
_cell.length_c   1.000
_cell.angle_alpha   90.00
_cell.angle_beta   90.00
_cell.angle_gamma   90.00
#
_symmetry.space_group_name_H-M   'P 1'
#
loop_
_entity.id
_entity.type
_entity.pdbx_description
1 polymer ?
#
loop_
_entity_poly.entity_id
_entity_poly.type
_entity_poly.pdbx_seq_one_letter_code
_entity_poly.pdbx_strand_id
1 'polypeptide(L)'
;MKRLEGKKADYIYLGITEDGKSRLTIPIPWEQTAHAMNMLTPNVYLSKEEVSDPEIMEYLVSHTKVRSCYIFTPLENYEFLSNFAEMEDLEIYGGDHITSLSFMRNMKSWMMLHIENARLKNLEEAFPEDRKIDFFLPMCLSLQACEVEDLKEAVEFTRKKSLAELIICRKKTQRDERERWKEVRTTMYRYYDLKEEF
;
A
#
# COMPACT_ATOMS: atom_id res chain seq x y z
N MET A 1 9.74 18.27 -14.35
CA MET A 1 10.53 17.55 -15.38
C MET A 1 12.02 17.34 -15.03
N LYS A 2 12.87 18.36 -14.85
CA LYS A 2 14.32 18.18 -14.59
C LYS A 2 14.71 17.15 -13.51
N ARG A 3 13.92 17.02 -12.43
CA ARG A 3 14.17 16.04 -11.34
C ARG A 3 13.91 14.59 -11.74
N LEU A 4 13.06 14.36 -12.74
CA LEU A 4 12.73 13.03 -13.27
C LEU A 4 13.68 12.64 -14.41
N GLU A 5 14.10 13.60 -15.22
CA GLU A 5 15.02 13.40 -16.36
C GLU A 5 16.36 12.74 -15.95
N GLY A 6 16.84 13.02 -14.74
CA GLY A 6 18.05 12.40 -14.18
C GLY A 6 17.86 10.97 -13.64
N LYS A 7 16.66 10.39 -13.73
CA LYS A 7 16.29 9.06 -13.20
C LYS A 7 15.95 8.05 -14.29
N LYS A 8 16.30 8.35 -15.54
CA LYS A 8 16.02 7.49 -16.69
C LYS A 8 16.70 6.12 -16.49
N ALA A 9 15.92 5.05 -16.53
CA ALA A 9 16.31 3.65 -16.26
C ALA A 9 16.61 3.28 -14.79
N ASP A 10 16.36 4.18 -13.83
CA ASP A 10 16.46 3.87 -12.39
C ASP A 10 15.12 3.37 -11.81
N TYR A 11 15.22 2.69 -10.67
CA TYR A 11 14.08 2.48 -9.78
C TYR A 11 13.71 3.78 -9.06
N ILE A 12 12.42 4.10 -9.07
CA ILE A 12 11.84 5.24 -8.37
C ILE A 12 11.14 4.75 -7.10
N TYR A 13 11.43 5.44 -6.01
CA TYR A 13 10.71 5.36 -4.75
C TYR A 13 9.96 6.69 -4.65
N LEU A 14 8.65 6.63 -4.89
CA LEU A 14 7.81 7.80 -5.08
C LEU A 14 7.18 8.24 -3.76
N GLY A 15 7.33 9.51 -3.42
CA GLY A 15 6.62 10.16 -2.32
C GLY A 15 5.60 11.15 -2.87
N ILE A 16 4.36 11.07 -2.41
CA ILE A 16 3.31 12.03 -2.75
C ILE A 16 2.97 12.81 -1.50
N THR A 17 3.13 14.12 -1.57
CA THR A 17 2.87 15.05 -0.46
C THR A 17 1.97 16.18 -0.95
N GLU A 18 1.51 17.02 -0.04
CA GLU A 18 0.64 18.14 -0.39
C GLU A 18 1.30 19.08 -1.42
N ASP A 19 2.61 19.37 -1.26
CA ASP A 19 3.32 20.39 -2.02
C ASP A 19 4.55 19.86 -2.79
N GLY A 20 4.71 18.54 -2.84
CA GLY A 20 5.83 17.88 -3.52
C GLY A 20 7.19 18.01 -2.82
N LYS A 21 7.22 18.47 -1.56
CA LYS A 21 8.46 18.54 -0.78
C LYS A 21 8.80 17.20 -0.15
N SER A 22 10.09 16.99 0.08
CA SER A 22 10.57 15.79 0.75
C SER A 22 10.15 15.73 2.22
N ARG A 23 9.94 14.51 2.73
CA ARG A 23 9.77 14.25 4.15
C ARG A 23 11.06 13.68 4.74
N LEU A 24 11.34 14.06 5.98
CA LEU A 24 12.50 13.56 6.73
C LEU A 24 12.23 12.20 7.40
N THR A 25 10.95 11.87 7.58
CA THR A 25 10.51 10.66 8.31
C THR A 25 9.35 10.02 7.59
N ILE A 26 9.35 8.69 7.59
CA ILE A 26 8.31 7.84 7.02
C ILE A 26 7.83 6.94 8.16
N PRO A 27 6.53 6.87 8.44
CA PRO A 27 6.00 5.87 9.35
C PRO A 27 6.26 4.49 8.75
N ILE A 28 6.64 3.50 9.54
CA ILE A 28 6.71 2.12 9.04
C ILE A 28 5.87 1.28 10.00
N PRO A 29 4.79 0.64 9.54
CA PRO A 29 3.93 -0.14 10.42
C PRO A 29 4.57 -1.48 10.82
N TRP A 30 5.51 -1.99 10.00
CA TRP A 30 6.17 -3.29 10.19
C TRP A 30 7.53 -3.15 10.87
N GLU A 31 7.92 -4.13 11.68
CA GLU A 31 9.15 -4.03 12.48
C GLU A 31 10.08 -5.24 12.37
N GLN A 32 9.61 -6.38 11.81
CA GLN A 32 10.33 -7.64 11.95
C GLN A 32 10.63 -8.37 10.63
N THR A 33 10.14 -7.87 9.51
CA THR A 33 10.44 -8.42 8.19
C THR A 33 11.69 -7.79 7.60
N ALA A 34 12.53 -8.60 6.96
CA ALA A 34 13.75 -8.12 6.30
C ALA A 34 13.45 -7.04 5.25
N HIS A 35 12.29 -7.12 4.59
CA HIS A 35 11.84 -6.11 3.64
C HIS A 35 11.53 -4.77 4.33
N ALA A 36 10.83 -4.79 5.48
CA ALA A 36 10.61 -3.59 6.29
C ALA A 36 11.92 -2.94 6.78
N MET A 37 12.91 -3.74 7.16
CA MET A 37 14.23 -3.24 7.58
C MET A 37 15.04 -2.62 6.43
N ASN A 38 14.76 -3.01 5.18
CA ASN A 38 15.45 -2.51 3.98
C ASN A 38 14.59 -1.53 3.17
N MET A 39 13.53 -0.98 3.77
CA MET A 39 12.71 0.03 3.12
C MET A 39 13.53 1.25 2.70
N LEU A 40 13.27 1.72 1.49
CA LEU A 40 13.96 2.84 0.89
C LEU A 40 13.10 4.08 0.92
N THR A 41 13.67 5.18 1.43
CA THR A 41 12.99 6.47 1.44
C THR A 41 12.75 6.98 0.02
N PRO A 42 11.66 7.72 -0.25
CA PRO A 42 11.42 8.27 -1.56
C PRO A 42 12.59 9.10 -2.08
N ASN A 43 12.97 8.85 -3.32
CA ASN A 43 14.00 9.59 -4.04
C ASN A 43 13.40 10.60 -5.03
N VAL A 44 12.07 10.57 -5.22
CA VAL A 44 11.28 11.51 -6.00
C VAL A 44 10.05 11.88 -5.20
N TYR A 45 9.76 13.18 -5.14
CA TYR A 45 8.52 13.69 -4.53
C TYR A 45 7.68 14.41 -5.57
N LEU A 46 6.37 14.19 -5.52
CA LEU A 46 5.35 14.89 -6.31
C LEU A 46 4.31 15.53 -5.38
N SER A 47 3.76 16.68 -5.79
CA SER A 47 2.56 17.24 -5.19
C SER A 47 1.31 16.50 -5.66
N LYS A 48 0.17 16.72 -4.99
CA LYS A 48 -1.12 16.15 -5.42
C LYS A 48 -1.52 16.61 -6.84
N GLU A 49 -1.21 17.85 -7.20
CA GLU A 49 -1.50 18.40 -8.53
C GLU A 49 -0.61 17.74 -9.59
N GLU A 50 0.67 17.53 -9.27
CA GLU A 50 1.62 16.88 -10.18
C GLU A 50 1.30 15.40 -10.44
N VAL A 51 0.61 14.72 -9.53
CA VAL A 51 0.08 13.36 -9.77
C VAL A 51 -1.01 13.36 -10.85
N SER A 52 -1.73 14.47 -10.99
CA SER A 52 -2.78 14.62 -12.02
C SER A 52 -2.24 15.16 -13.35
N ASP A 53 -0.96 15.52 -13.42
CA ASP A 53 -0.32 16.02 -14.63
C ASP A 53 -0.04 14.85 -15.61
N PRO A 54 -0.67 14.82 -16.80
CA PRO A 54 -0.50 13.74 -17.76
C PRO A 54 0.95 13.58 -18.25
N GLU A 55 1.70 14.68 -18.41
CA GLU A 55 3.09 14.61 -18.90
C GLU A 55 4.00 13.96 -17.86
N ILE A 56 3.77 14.25 -16.56
CA ILE A 56 4.51 13.63 -15.47
C ILE A 56 4.17 12.15 -15.37
N MET A 57 2.89 11.78 -15.46
CA MET A 57 2.47 10.37 -15.42
C MET A 57 3.03 9.59 -16.61
N GLU A 58 2.93 10.12 -17.83
CA GLU A 58 3.50 9.49 -19.03
C GLU A 58 5.01 9.29 -18.88
N TYR A 59 5.72 10.27 -18.31
CA TYR A 59 7.15 10.15 -18.05
C TYR A 59 7.44 9.00 -17.08
N LEU A 60 6.76 8.95 -15.93
CA LEU A 60 6.96 7.91 -14.93
C LEU A 60 6.71 6.51 -15.52
N VAL A 61 5.62 6.35 -16.27
CA VAL A 61 5.24 5.06 -16.86
C VAL A 61 6.21 4.61 -17.95
N SER A 62 6.67 5.54 -18.80
CA SER A 62 7.43 5.18 -20.00
C SER A 62 8.94 5.15 -19.80
N HIS A 63 9.47 5.82 -18.77
CA HIS A 63 10.91 6.05 -18.63
C HIS A 63 11.51 5.55 -17.31
N THR A 64 10.68 5.08 -16.38
CA THR A 64 11.09 4.75 -15.02
C THR A 64 10.44 3.46 -14.54
N LYS A 65 10.92 2.93 -13.41
CA LYS A 65 10.27 1.79 -12.73
C LYS A 65 9.94 2.18 -11.30
N VAL A 66 8.67 2.51 -11.04
CA VAL A 66 8.20 2.83 -9.68
C VAL A 66 8.11 1.52 -8.88
N ARG A 67 8.96 1.40 -7.84
CA ARG A 67 9.03 0.22 -6.96
C ARG A 67 8.26 0.40 -5.67
N SER A 68 8.25 1.61 -5.13
CA SER A 68 7.54 1.93 -3.91
C SER A 68 6.81 3.25 -4.07
N CYS A 69 5.61 3.37 -3.52
CA CYS A 69 4.84 4.60 -3.50
C CYS A 69 4.31 4.89 -2.09
N TYR A 70 4.63 6.07 -1.59
CA TYR A 70 4.26 6.56 -0.27
C TYR A 70 3.37 7.78 -0.43
N ILE A 71 2.08 7.65 -0.15
CA ILE A 71 1.09 8.70 -0.28
C ILE A 71 0.80 9.26 1.09
N PHE A 72 1.30 10.47 1.33
CA PHE A 72 1.26 11.14 2.63
C PHE A 72 0.14 12.16 2.80
N THR A 73 -0.60 12.43 1.72
CA THR A 73 -1.75 13.33 1.71
C THR A 73 -2.92 12.62 1.03
N PRO A 74 -4.17 12.77 1.52
CA PRO A 74 -5.33 12.18 0.87
C PRO A 74 -5.47 12.65 -0.58
N LEU A 75 -5.72 11.70 -1.48
CA LEU A 75 -6.07 11.98 -2.87
C LEU A 75 -7.56 11.71 -3.11
N GLU A 76 -8.12 12.39 -4.12
CA GLU A 76 -9.48 12.11 -4.60
C GLU A 76 -9.52 10.87 -5.51
N ASN A 77 -8.39 10.57 -6.18
CA ASN A 77 -8.28 9.49 -7.15
C ASN A 77 -6.91 8.78 -7.04
N TYR A 78 -6.95 7.45 -6.97
CA TYR A 78 -5.79 6.58 -6.83
C TYR A 78 -5.52 5.71 -8.08
N GLU A 79 -6.33 5.84 -9.13
CA GLU A 79 -6.27 4.98 -10.33
C GLU A 79 -4.94 5.10 -11.10
N PHE A 80 -4.18 6.19 -10.95
CA PHE A 80 -2.86 6.31 -11.57
C PHE A 80 -1.89 5.20 -11.10
N LEU A 81 -2.09 4.65 -9.90
CA LEU A 81 -1.29 3.54 -9.36
C LEU A 81 -1.39 2.28 -10.22
N SER A 82 -2.48 2.12 -10.99
CA SER A 82 -2.68 0.99 -11.89
C SER A 82 -1.63 0.89 -12.99
N ASN A 83 -0.92 1.98 -13.28
CA ASN A 83 0.15 2.02 -14.27
C ASN A 83 1.46 1.39 -13.75
N PHE A 84 1.59 1.13 -12.44
CA PHE A 84 2.82 0.64 -11.81
C PHE A 84 2.73 -0.85 -11.44
N ALA A 85 2.62 -1.71 -12.47
CA ALA A 85 2.44 -3.15 -12.27
C ALA A 85 3.62 -3.86 -11.55
N GLU A 86 4.83 -3.31 -11.62
CA GLU A 86 6.03 -3.82 -10.96
C GLU A 86 6.22 -3.28 -9.53
N MET A 87 5.25 -2.50 -9.01
CA MET A 87 5.33 -1.92 -7.67
C MET A 87 5.28 -3.01 -6.60
N GLU A 88 6.18 -2.87 -5.63
CA GLU A 88 6.41 -3.79 -4.52
C GLU A 88 5.81 -3.22 -3.23
N ASP A 89 5.93 -1.91 -3.01
CA ASP A 89 5.48 -1.31 -1.75
C ASP A 89 4.48 -0.19 -2.01
N LEU A 90 3.35 -0.24 -1.32
CA LEU A 90 2.34 0.79 -1.39
C LEU A 90 1.89 1.17 0.02
N GLU A 91 2.05 2.44 0.35
CA GLU A 91 1.66 2.99 1.65
C GLU A 91 0.79 4.22 1.45
N ILE A 92 -0.43 4.18 1.99
CA ILE A 92 -1.41 5.24 1.83
C ILE A 92 -1.85 5.72 3.22
N TYR A 93 -1.36 6.91 3.58
CA TYR A 93 -1.67 7.64 4.80
C TYR A 93 -2.82 8.63 4.50
N GLY A 94 -4.06 8.18 4.67
CA GLY A 94 -5.28 8.97 4.38
C GLY A 94 -6.07 8.47 3.15
N GLY A 95 -6.45 7.20 3.14
CA GLY A 95 -7.22 6.55 2.08
C GLY A 95 -8.74 6.75 2.17
N ASP A 96 -9.22 7.87 2.71
CA ASP A 96 -10.64 8.11 2.99
C ASP A 96 -11.56 8.01 1.75
N HIS A 97 -11.02 8.27 0.55
CA HIS A 97 -11.75 8.14 -0.72
C HIS A 97 -11.61 6.76 -1.38
N ILE A 98 -10.89 5.82 -0.76
CA ILE A 98 -10.69 4.47 -1.31
C ILE A 98 -11.88 3.60 -0.95
N THR A 99 -12.68 3.24 -1.96
CA THR A 99 -13.81 2.32 -1.83
C THR A 99 -13.62 0.98 -2.55
N SER A 100 -12.59 0.89 -3.40
CA SER A 100 -12.14 -0.33 -4.08
C SER A 100 -10.62 -0.33 -4.24
N LEU A 101 -10.04 -1.53 -4.42
CA LEU A 101 -8.61 -1.69 -4.71
C LEU A 101 -8.37 -1.93 -6.21
N SER A 102 -9.25 -1.43 -7.08
CA SER A 102 -9.18 -1.55 -8.55
C SER A 102 -7.79 -1.25 -9.12
N PHE A 103 -7.13 -0.23 -8.60
CA PHE A 103 -5.78 0.17 -8.99
C PHE A 103 -4.70 -0.90 -8.72
N MET A 104 -4.97 -1.88 -7.85
CA MET A 104 -4.06 -2.98 -7.53
C MET A 104 -4.17 -4.18 -8.46
N ARG A 105 -5.19 -4.25 -9.32
CA ARG A 105 -5.47 -5.44 -10.16
C ARG A 105 -4.26 -5.94 -10.95
N ASN A 106 -3.40 -5.02 -11.41
CA ASN A 106 -2.21 -5.35 -12.19
C ASN A 106 -0.93 -5.46 -11.34
N MET A 107 -0.97 -5.08 -10.07
CA MET A 107 0.18 -4.99 -9.16
C MET A 107 0.43 -6.32 -8.45
N LYS A 108 0.88 -7.33 -9.21
CA LYS A 108 0.99 -8.71 -8.69
C LYS A 108 2.24 -8.95 -7.83
N SER A 109 3.13 -7.97 -7.77
CA SER A 109 4.44 -8.05 -7.11
C SER A 109 4.47 -7.43 -5.71
N TRP A 110 3.35 -6.88 -5.20
CA TRP A 110 3.38 -6.15 -3.94
C TRP A 110 3.83 -7.03 -2.76
N MET A 111 4.79 -6.57 -1.97
CA MET A 111 5.29 -7.19 -0.76
C MET A 111 4.79 -6.47 0.49
N MET A 112 4.60 -5.16 0.42
CA MET A 112 4.12 -4.35 1.54
C MET A 112 2.93 -3.51 1.11
N LEU A 113 1.80 -3.70 1.80
CA LEU A 113 0.59 -2.91 1.59
C LEU A 113 0.14 -2.32 2.91
N HIS A 114 0.21 -0.99 3.02
CA HIS A 114 -0.34 -0.23 4.12
C HIS A 114 -1.42 0.73 3.60
N ILE A 115 -2.61 0.69 4.21
CA ILE A 115 -3.70 1.61 3.88
C ILE A 115 -4.33 2.11 5.18
N GLU A 116 -4.58 3.41 5.25
CA GLU A 116 -5.37 4.04 6.31
C GLU A 116 -6.77 4.45 5.81
N ASN A 117 -7.77 4.40 6.68
CA ASN A 117 -9.12 4.98 6.52
C ASN A 117 -10.00 4.49 5.35
N ALA A 118 -9.57 3.51 4.56
CA ALA A 118 -10.34 2.99 3.42
C ALA A 118 -11.62 2.26 3.84
N ARG A 119 -12.63 2.22 2.95
CA ARG A 119 -13.87 1.46 3.15
C ARG A 119 -14.10 0.50 1.99
N LEU A 120 -13.66 -0.73 2.17
CA LEU A 120 -13.59 -1.74 1.12
C LEU A 120 -14.71 -2.76 1.27
N LYS A 121 -15.32 -3.12 0.14
CA LYS A 121 -16.24 -4.25 0.11
C LYS A 121 -15.50 -5.58 0.32
N ASN A 122 -14.36 -5.76 -0.33
CA ASN A 122 -13.54 -6.97 -0.23
C ASN A 122 -12.06 -6.65 -0.53
N LEU A 123 -11.22 -7.68 -0.64
CA LEU A 123 -9.78 -7.55 -0.92
C LEU A 123 -9.37 -8.24 -2.23
N GLU A 124 -10.32 -8.50 -3.13
CA GLU A 124 -10.12 -9.30 -4.34
C GLU A 124 -8.97 -8.74 -5.20
N GLU A 125 -8.91 -7.43 -5.42
CA GLU A 125 -7.88 -6.86 -6.28
C GLU A 125 -6.49 -6.79 -5.64
N ALA A 126 -6.38 -6.90 -4.32
CA ALA A 126 -5.09 -7.10 -3.64
C ALA A 126 -4.61 -8.56 -3.69
N PHE A 127 -5.53 -9.51 -3.82
CA PHE A 127 -5.25 -10.95 -3.87
C PHE A 127 -5.84 -11.63 -5.11
N PRO A 128 -5.47 -11.20 -6.34
CA PRO A 128 -6.05 -11.76 -7.54
C PRO A 128 -5.69 -13.24 -7.68
N GLU A 129 -6.62 -14.06 -8.18
CA GLU A 129 -6.47 -15.52 -8.27
C GLU A 129 -5.25 -15.96 -9.10
N ASP A 130 -4.90 -15.17 -10.12
CA ASP A 130 -3.81 -15.44 -11.04
C ASP A 130 -2.44 -14.92 -10.55
N ARG A 131 -2.38 -14.42 -9.31
CA ARG A 131 -1.13 -14.02 -8.67
C ARG A 131 -0.22 -15.23 -8.47
N LYS A 132 1.00 -15.14 -9.02
CA LYS A 132 2.05 -16.12 -8.75
C LYS A 132 2.51 -16.00 -7.30
N ILE A 133 2.56 -17.15 -6.61
CA ILE A 133 3.02 -17.26 -5.24
C ILE A 133 4.53 -17.51 -5.25
N ASP A 134 5.30 -16.52 -4.83
CA ASP A 134 6.71 -16.72 -4.47
C ASP A 134 6.81 -16.99 -2.96
N PHE A 135 7.21 -18.20 -2.56
CA PHE A 135 7.27 -18.57 -1.15
C PHE A 135 8.43 -17.91 -0.38
N PHE A 136 9.42 -17.34 -1.06
CA PHE A 136 10.59 -16.73 -0.43
C PHE A 136 10.40 -15.24 -0.13
N LEU A 137 9.43 -14.58 -0.78
CA LEU A 137 9.16 -13.16 -0.55
C LEU A 137 8.14 -12.99 0.59
N PRO A 138 8.50 -12.35 1.73
CA PRO A 138 7.52 -12.06 2.78
C PRO A 138 6.49 -11.06 2.27
N MET A 139 5.22 -11.28 2.63
CA MET A 139 4.13 -10.34 2.34
C MET A 139 3.56 -9.79 3.63
N CYS A 140 3.42 -8.46 3.69
CA CYS A 140 2.96 -7.76 4.86
C CYS A 140 1.74 -6.90 4.52
N LEU A 141 0.68 -7.04 5.31
CA LEU A 141 -0.54 -6.26 5.17
C LEU A 141 -0.78 -5.46 6.45
N SER A 142 -0.98 -4.16 6.31
CA SER A 142 -1.38 -3.28 7.39
C SER A 142 -2.64 -2.52 6.98
N LEU A 143 -3.70 -2.63 7.78
CA LEU A 143 -4.93 -1.87 7.60
C LEU A 143 -5.21 -1.09 8.88
N GLN A 144 -5.24 0.24 8.78
CA GLN A 144 -5.46 1.12 9.91
C GLN A 144 -6.72 1.95 9.71
N ALA A 145 -7.66 1.89 10.64
CA ALA A 145 -8.97 2.50 10.54
C ALA A 145 -9.78 2.11 9.28
N CYS A 146 -9.38 1.06 8.57
CA CYS A 146 -10.08 0.58 7.39
C CYS A 146 -11.30 -0.27 7.78
N GLU A 147 -12.37 -0.17 7.01
CA GLU A 147 -13.52 -1.05 7.06
C GLU A 147 -13.43 -2.03 5.89
N VAL A 148 -13.49 -3.33 6.17
CA VAL A 148 -13.53 -4.38 5.12
C VAL A 148 -14.72 -5.28 5.38
N GLU A 149 -15.68 -5.33 4.46
CA GLU A 149 -16.90 -6.12 4.62
C GLU A 149 -16.64 -7.63 4.48
N ASP A 150 -15.89 -8.04 3.46
CA ASP A 150 -15.58 -9.44 3.16
C ASP A 150 -14.07 -9.71 3.17
N LEU A 151 -13.67 -10.80 3.85
CA LEU A 151 -12.28 -11.24 3.99
C LEU A 151 -11.97 -12.51 3.19
N LYS A 152 -12.96 -13.06 2.47
CA LYS A 152 -12.86 -14.36 1.80
C LYS A 152 -11.58 -14.50 0.97
N GLU A 153 -11.24 -13.51 0.16
CA GLU A 153 -10.09 -13.58 -0.74
C GLU A 153 -8.76 -13.60 0.04
N ALA A 154 -8.64 -12.82 1.12
CA ALA A 154 -7.48 -12.86 2.00
C ALA A 154 -7.36 -14.22 2.71
N VAL A 155 -8.48 -14.79 3.18
CA VAL A 155 -8.50 -16.12 3.81
C VAL A 155 -8.09 -17.21 2.81
N GLU A 156 -8.66 -17.20 1.60
CA GLU A 156 -8.36 -18.20 0.57
C GLU A 156 -6.92 -18.09 0.05
N PHE A 157 -6.41 -16.88 -0.16
CA PHE A 157 -5.02 -16.66 -0.51
C PHE A 157 -4.07 -17.17 0.57
N THR A 158 -4.34 -16.83 1.83
CA THR A 158 -3.43 -17.15 2.93
C THR A 158 -3.41 -18.62 3.33
N ARG A 159 -4.40 -19.43 2.88
CA ARG A 159 -4.31 -20.90 2.93
C ARG A 159 -3.15 -21.45 2.09
N LYS A 160 -2.80 -20.77 0.99
CA LYS A 160 -1.70 -21.14 0.08
C LYS A 160 -0.37 -20.53 0.52
N LYS A 161 -0.37 -19.28 0.98
CA LYS A 161 0.82 -18.57 1.47
C LYS A 161 0.48 -17.68 2.65
N SER A 162 1.04 -17.97 3.82
CA SER A 162 0.89 -17.13 5.00
C SER A 162 1.47 -15.74 4.77
N LEU A 163 0.81 -14.71 5.30
CA LEU A 163 1.44 -13.40 5.47
C LEU A 163 2.59 -13.52 6.47
N ALA A 164 3.62 -12.70 6.30
CA ALA A 164 4.70 -12.58 7.26
C ALA A 164 4.25 -11.74 8.46
N GLU A 165 3.66 -10.57 8.18
CA GLU A 165 3.06 -9.68 9.18
C GLU A 165 1.66 -9.26 8.72
N LEU A 166 0.70 -9.34 9.64
CA LEU A 166 -0.64 -8.77 9.48
C LEU A 166 -0.90 -7.84 10.64
N ILE A 167 -1.20 -6.58 10.33
CA ILE A 167 -1.42 -5.52 11.30
C ILE A 167 -2.81 -4.93 11.07
N ILE A 168 -3.68 -5.05 12.07
CA ILE A 168 -5.02 -4.50 12.03
C ILE A 168 -5.14 -3.48 13.17
N CYS A 169 -5.27 -2.21 12.81
CA CYS A 169 -5.51 -1.13 13.76
C CYS A 169 -6.95 -0.64 13.57
N ARG A 170 -7.86 -0.94 14.48
CA ARG A 170 -9.29 -0.63 14.29
C ARG A 170 -9.72 0.70 14.91
N LYS A 171 -10.83 1.25 14.42
CA LYS A 171 -11.64 2.23 15.13
C LYS A 171 -12.41 1.52 16.25
N LYS A 172 -12.63 2.18 17.39
CA LYS A 172 -13.42 1.62 18.52
C LYS A 172 -14.83 1.17 18.11
N THR A 173 -15.41 1.78 17.09
CA THR A 173 -16.73 1.43 16.55
C THR A 173 -16.77 0.06 15.86
N GLN A 174 -15.63 -0.47 15.44
CA GLN A 174 -15.50 -1.74 14.75
C GLN A 174 -15.37 -2.89 15.77
N ARG A 175 -16.51 -3.46 16.15
CA ARG A 175 -16.57 -4.60 17.07
C ARG A 175 -16.12 -5.88 16.34
N ASP A 176 -15.58 -6.82 17.10
CA ASP A 176 -15.25 -8.18 16.64
C ASP A 176 -14.22 -8.33 15.50
N GLU A 177 -13.64 -7.24 15.00
CA GLU A 177 -12.55 -7.28 13.99
C GLU A 177 -11.42 -8.26 14.38
N ARG A 178 -11.02 -8.29 15.66
CA ARG A 178 -9.96 -9.18 16.10
C ARG A 178 -10.26 -10.65 15.82
N GLU A 179 -11.51 -11.09 16.01
CA GLU A 179 -11.88 -12.48 15.77
C GLU A 179 -12.04 -12.76 14.27
N ARG A 180 -12.63 -11.82 13.52
CA ARG A 180 -12.78 -11.92 12.05
C ARG A 180 -11.44 -12.15 11.35
N TRP A 181 -10.43 -11.38 11.73
CA TRP A 181 -9.12 -11.41 11.09
C TRP A 181 -8.22 -12.59 11.50
N LYS A 182 -8.58 -13.38 12.52
CA LYS A 182 -7.85 -14.62 12.88
C LYS A 182 -7.93 -15.70 11.80
N GLU A 183 -8.90 -15.61 10.90
CA GLU A 183 -9.04 -16.56 9.78
C GLU A 183 -7.93 -16.38 8.74
N VAL A 184 -7.33 -15.20 8.66
CA VAL A 184 -6.23 -14.88 7.75
C VAL A 184 -4.93 -15.44 8.33
N ARG A 185 -4.28 -16.36 7.61
CA ARG A 185 -3.03 -16.98 8.09
C ARG A 185 -1.88 -15.99 8.00
N THR A 186 -1.22 -15.80 9.13
CA THR A 186 -0.03 -14.95 9.26
C THR A 186 0.96 -15.56 10.24
N THR A 187 2.26 -15.28 10.06
CA THR A 187 3.31 -15.65 11.02
C THR A 187 3.28 -14.72 12.23
N MET A 188 3.07 -13.43 11.99
CA MET A 188 2.93 -12.43 13.04
C MET A 188 1.61 -11.70 12.90
N TYR A 189 0.89 -11.58 14.01
CA TYR A 189 -0.36 -10.84 14.05
C TYR A 189 -0.31 -9.77 15.12
N ARG A 190 -0.53 -8.51 14.72
CA ARG A 190 -0.61 -7.36 15.62
C ARG A 190 -1.97 -6.71 15.50
N TYR A 191 -2.54 -6.38 16.65
CA TYR A 191 -3.87 -5.78 16.74
C TYR A 191 -3.82 -4.58 17.67
N TYR A 192 -4.27 -3.43 17.16
CA TYR A 192 -4.26 -2.17 17.88
C TYR A 192 -5.65 -1.52 17.85
N ASP A 193 -5.92 -0.74 18.89
CA ASP A 193 -7.07 0.17 18.91
C ASP A 193 -6.55 1.59 18.69
N LEU A 194 -7.16 2.34 17.76
CA LEU A 194 -6.86 3.77 17.61
C LEU A 194 -7.21 4.51 18.91
N LYS A 195 -6.25 5.26 19.44
CA LYS A 195 -6.50 6.20 20.53
C LYS A 195 -7.25 7.39 19.97
N GLU A 196 -8.33 7.81 20.64
CA GLU A 196 -9.00 9.06 20.29
C GLU A 196 -8.04 10.22 20.50
N GLU A 197 -7.89 11.07 19.49
CA GLU A 197 -7.44 12.43 19.72
C GLU A 197 -8.60 13.17 20.41
N PHE A 198 -8.32 13.74 21.57
CA PHE A 198 -9.27 14.47 22.41
C PHE A 198 -9.54 15.88 21.88
#